data_AF-A0AAV4FZF6-F1
#
_entry.id   AF-A0AAV4FZF6-F1
#
_cell.length_a   1.000
_cell.length_b   1.000
_cell.length_c   1.000
_cell.angle_alpha   90.00
_cell.angle_beta   90.00
_cell.angle_gamma   90.00
#
_symmetry.space_group_name_H-M   'P 1'
#
loop_
_entity.id
_entity.type
_entity.pdbx_description
1 polymer ?
#
loop_
_entity_poly.entity_id
_entity_poly.type
_entity_poly.pdbx_seq_one_letter_code
_entity_poly.pdbx_strand_id
1 'polypeptide(L)'
;MRSTDGKEYYVQYESFIVQDEKMNYRLLVEGYSGTTGDLPNRGMLYHNAMNFSTHDRDQDKIANFNCAALEGGGWWYKDCGAANLNKPWGTGDGKGMYWNTGPSTLRLDFTEMKIRVKLPSEPITVCERGMNELTNEPYVLLELDTLGKQIRCDAQTDGGGWIVIQRRTNADVDFNKTWNEYRDGFGDLRGNFWLGNDAISKVTAGPDIYELRVDMHTTDGDDYYVQYERFTVQDEKMNYRLFVEGYSGTTGDLPNRGMLYHNAMNFSTHDRDQDKIANFNCASLEGGGW
;
A
#
# COMPACT_ATOMS: atom_id res chain seq x y z
N MET A 1 8.85 22.07 -3.64
CA MET A 1 8.26 23.33 -4.14
C MET A 1 9.38 24.26 -4.57
N ARG A 2 9.16 25.09 -5.59
CA ARG A 2 10.13 26.11 -6.03
C ARG A 2 9.45 27.48 -5.98
N SER A 3 10.18 28.48 -5.50
CA SER A 3 9.71 29.86 -5.49
C SER A 3 9.97 30.56 -6.82
N THR A 4 9.24 31.64 -7.07
CA THR A 4 9.36 32.45 -8.29
C THR A 4 10.75 33.08 -8.50
N ASP A 5 11.60 33.14 -7.47
CA ASP A 5 13.02 33.55 -7.58
C ASP A 5 13.97 32.37 -7.89
N GLY A 6 13.43 31.17 -8.15
CA GLY A 6 14.15 29.97 -8.55
C GLY A 6 14.68 29.10 -7.41
N LYS A 7 14.44 29.46 -6.14
CA LYS A 7 14.92 28.66 -4.99
C LYS A 7 14.02 27.47 -4.71
N GLU A 8 14.62 26.35 -4.33
CA GLU A 8 13.91 25.11 -4.02
C GLU A 8 13.71 24.93 -2.51
N TYR A 9 12.53 24.44 -2.15
CA TYR A 9 12.15 24.13 -0.78
C TYR A 9 11.42 22.79 -0.70
N TYR A 10 11.49 22.13 0.45
CA TYR A 10 10.66 20.98 0.76
C TYR A 10 10.11 21.07 2.18
N VAL A 11 8.97 20.41 2.37
CA VAL A 11 8.37 20.17 3.68
C VAL A 11 7.98 18.70 3.72
N GLN A 12 8.25 18.06 4.85
CA GLN A 12 7.86 16.70 5.13
C GLN A 12 7.01 16.68 6.40
N TYR A 13 5.91 15.94 6.32
CA TYR A 13 5.05 15.61 7.43
C TYR A 13 5.32 14.19 7.88
N GLU A 14 5.25 13.93 9.18
CA GLU A 14 5.42 12.57 9.71
C GLU A 14 4.16 11.75 9.55
N SER A 15 3.00 12.40 9.69
CA SER A 15 1.67 11.84 9.43
C SER A 15 0.90 12.77 8.51
N PHE A 16 0.26 12.17 7.51
CA PHE A 16 -0.64 12.86 6.59
C PHE A 16 -1.82 11.94 6.30
N ILE A 17 -2.98 12.24 6.90
CA ILE A 17 -4.19 11.45 6.80
C ILE A 17 -5.31 12.33 6.27
N VAL A 18 -6.00 11.84 5.25
CA VAL A 18 -7.25 12.41 4.77
C VAL A 18 -8.36 11.44 5.17
N GLN A 19 -9.28 11.89 6.02
CA GLN A 19 -10.41 11.06 6.45
C GLN A 19 -11.38 10.80 5.29
N ASP A 20 -12.35 9.93 5.50
CA ASP A 20 -13.34 9.60 4.47
C ASP A 20 -14.37 10.73 4.23
N GLU A 21 -15.24 10.51 3.25
CA GLU A 21 -16.31 11.45 2.89
C GLU A 21 -17.28 11.73 4.05
N LYS A 22 -17.59 10.72 4.89
CA LYS A 22 -18.49 10.88 6.04
C LYS A 22 -17.92 11.87 7.06
N MET A 23 -16.59 11.94 7.13
CA MET A 23 -15.84 12.89 7.93
C MET A 23 -15.44 14.15 7.14
N ASN A 24 -16.05 14.38 5.97
CA ASN A 24 -15.80 15.53 5.09
C ASN A 24 -14.34 15.67 4.63
N TYR A 25 -13.68 14.53 4.37
CA TYR A 25 -12.28 14.48 3.97
C TYR A 25 -11.35 15.22 4.92
N ARG A 26 -11.66 15.26 6.22
CA ARG A 26 -10.89 16.02 7.21
C ARG A 26 -9.41 15.69 7.18
N LEU A 27 -8.56 16.72 7.19
CA LEU A 27 -7.11 16.58 7.25
C LEU A 27 -6.65 16.32 8.68
N LEU A 28 -5.82 15.31 8.88
CA LEU A 28 -5.03 15.13 10.09
C LEU A 28 -3.55 15.08 9.69
N VAL A 29 -2.78 16.05 10.14
CA VAL A 29 -1.35 16.17 9.82
C VAL A 29 -0.54 16.43 11.08
N GLU A 30 0.58 15.72 11.20
CA GLU A 30 1.48 15.81 12.35
C GLU A 30 2.93 15.68 11.92
N GLY A 31 3.81 16.25 12.75
CA GLY A 31 5.23 16.32 12.49
C GLY A 31 5.55 17.25 11.32
N TYR A 32 6.61 18.05 11.45
CA TYR A 32 6.98 19.03 10.45
C TYR A 32 8.48 19.18 10.43
N SER A 33 9.06 18.98 9.25
CA SER A 33 10.48 19.21 9.00
C SER A 33 10.68 19.71 7.59
N GLY A 34 11.81 20.35 7.33
CA GLY A 34 12.23 20.71 5.98
C GLY A 34 12.91 22.08 5.93
N THR A 35 12.89 22.71 4.77
CA THR A 35 13.69 23.92 4.51
C THR A 35 12.91 25.23 4.65
N THR A 36 11.63 25.17 5.01
CA THR A 36 10.76 26.35 5.18
C THR A 36 10.66 26.84 6.63
N GLY A 37 11.46 26.26 7.54
CA GLY A 37 11.68 26.68 8.93
C GLY A 37 10.65 26.16 9.94
N ASP A 38 11.10 25.91 11.17
CA ASP A 38 10.36 25.16 12.21
C ASP A 38 9.69 26.08 13.27
N LEU A 39 8.54 26.69 12.96
CA LEU A 39 7.66 27.26 14.00
C LEU A 39 6.28 26.60 13.99
N PRO A 40 5.59 26.53 15.15
CA PRO A 40 4.20 26.07 15.22
C PRO A 40 3.29 26.93 14.34
N ASN A 41 2.26 26.31 13.74
CA ASN A 41 1.20 26.95 12.93
C ASN A 41 1.59 27.40 11.50
N ARG A 42 2.28 26.56 10.71
CA ARG A 42 2.68 26.87 9.32
C ARG A 42 2.23 25.81 8.31
N GLY A 43 2.11 26.22 7.04
CA GLY A 43 1.78 25.30 5.94
C GLY A 43 0.52 24.48 6.23
N MET A 44 0.58 23.16 5.97
CA MET A 44 -0.53 22.24 6.26
C MET A 44 -0.81 22.07 7.77
N LEU A 45 0.16 22.25 8.67
CA LEU A 45 -0.10 22.14 10.12
C LEU A 45 -1.13 23.18 10.56
N TYR A 46 -1.13 24.35 9.94
CA TYR A 46 -2.12 25.40 10.22
C TYR A 46 -3.54 24.92 9.92
N HIS A 47 -3.68 24.10 8.88
CA HIS A 47 -4.92 23.55 8.36
C HIS A 47 -5.35 22.24 9.03
N ASN A 48 -4.62 21.78 10.05
CA ASN A 48 -4.90 20.53 10.73
C ASN A 48 -6.33 20.49 11.31
N ALA A 49 -6.98 19.34 11.21
CA ALA A 49 -8.36 19.06 11.62
C ALA A 49 -9.46 19.87 10.89
N MET A 50 -9.14 20.57 9.80
CA MET A 50 -10.15 21.21 8.96
C MET A 50 -10.75 20.23 7.96
N ASN A 51 -12.01 20.46 7.59
CA ASN A 51 -12.67 19.72 6.53
C ASN A 51 -12.21 20.26 5.16
N PHE A 52 -12.34 19.46 4.11
CA PHE A 52 -11.99 19.89 2.77
C PHE A 52 -13.12 20.75 2.16
N SER A 53 -12.80 21.98 1.77
CA SER A 53 -13.74 22.89 1.10
C SER A 53 -13.44 22.98 -0.39
N THR A 54 -14.50 23.10 -1.18
CA THR A 54 -14.44 23.36 -2.63
C THR A 54 -15.34 24.55 -2.97
N HIS A 55 -15.25 25.04 -4.21
CA HIS A 55 -16.06 26.16 -4.68
C HIS A 55 -17.57 25.93 -4.47
N ASP A 56 -18.04 24.70 -4.63
CA ASP A 56 -19.44 24.26 -4.54
C ASP A 56 -19.83 23.67 -3.18
N ARG A 57 -18.86 23.43 -2.29
CA ARG A 57 -19.09 22.85 -0.96
C ARG A 57 -18.22 23.55 0.07
N ASP A 58 -18.83 24.55 0.71
CA ASP A 58 -18.22 25.33 1.79
C ASP A 58 -18.23 24.51 3.10
N GLN A 59 -17.05 24.12 3.56
CA GLN A 59 -16.82 23.33 4.76
C GLN A 59 -15.78 24.00 5.67
N ASP A 60 -15.44 25.26 5.38
CA ASP A 60 -14.54 26.02 6.22
C ASP A 60 -15.31 26.63 7.40
N LYS A 61 -14.59 27.23 8.35
CA LYS A 61 -15.18 27.70 9.61
C LYS A 61 -15.57 29.17 9.57
N ILE A 62 -15.49 29.83 8.41
CA ILE A 62 -15.78 31.26 8.29
C ILE A 62 -17.24 31.44 7.86
N ALA A 63 -18.04 32.04 8.73
CA ALA A 63 -19.44 32.29 8.43
C ALA A 63 -19.60 33.22 7.21
N ASN A 64 -20.44 32.80 6.26
CA ASN A 64 -20.79 33.53 5.04
C ASN A 64 -19.63 33.78 4.06
N PHE A 65 -18.57 32.98 4.12
CA PHE A 65 -17.39 33.21 3.30
C PHE A 65 -16.67 31.90 2.93
N ASN A 66 -16.72 31.52 1.64
CA ASN A 66 -16.07 30.31 1.15
C ASN A 66 -14.63 30.62 0.68
N CYS A 67 -13.65 30.18 1.44
CA CYS A 67 -12.23 30.36 1.11
C CYS A 67 -11.83 29.67 -0.19
N ALA A 68 -12.40 28.50 -0.51
CA ALA A 68 -12.11 27.80 -1.75
C ALA A 68 -12.59 28.58 -2.99
N ALA A 69 -13.72 29.28 -2.86
CA ALA A 69 -14.23 30.16 -3.91
C ALA A 69 -13.38 31.43 -4.05
N LEU A 70 -12.91 32.03 -2.95
CA LEU A 70 -12.03 33.19 -2.97
C LEU A 70 -10.64 32.86 -3.57
N GLU A 71 -10.01 31.82 -3.06
CA GLU A 71 -8.63 31.47 -3.40
C GLU A 71 -8.52 30.70 -4.72
N GLY A 72 -9.63 30.12 -5.20
CA GLY A 72 -9.72 29.46 -6.50
C GLY A 72 -9.23 28.01 -6.53
N GLY A 73 -9.06 27.37 -5.37
CA GLY A 73 -8.61 25.98 -5.25
C GLY A 73 -9.21 25.29 -4.03
N GLY A 74 -9.53 24.00 -4.16
CA GLY A 74 -10.02 23.21 -3.02
C GLY A 74 -8.91 22.95 -2.01
N TRP A 75 -9.18 23.15 -0.72
CA TRP A 75 -8.20 23.00 0.36
C TRP A 75 -8.85 22.81 1.73
N TRP A 76 -8.04 22.46 2.73
CA TRP A 76 -8.46 22.30 4.13
C TRP A 76 -8.41 23.63 4.88
N TYR A 77 -9.25 24.60 4.52
CA TYR A 77 -9.14 25.96 5.07
C TYR A 77 -9.49 26.04 6.56
N LYS A 78 -8.57 26.59 7.35
CA LYS A 78 -8.83 27.05 8.73
C LYS A 78 -9.20 28.53 8.72
N ASP A 79 -8.45 29.27 7.92
CA ASP A 79 -8.83 30.51 7.27
C ASP A 79 -8.36 30.42 5.81
N CYS A 80 -8.53 31.49 5.04
CA CYS A 80 -8.19 31.52 3.62
C CYS A 80 -6.68 31.71 3.34
N GLY A 81 -5.83 31.56 4.36
CA GLY A 81 -4.40 31.84 4.33
C GLY A 81 -3.52 30.61 4.55
N ALA A 82 -2.28 30.85 5.01
CA ALA A 82 -1.24 29.89 5.38
C ALA A 82 -0.62 29.05 4.24
N ALA A 83 -1.39 28.30 3.47
CA ALA A 83 -0.89 27.63 2.27
C ALA A 83 -2.03 27.26 1.34
N ASN A 84 -1.82 27.36 0.03
CA ASN A 84 -2.71 26.76 -0.96
C ASN A 84 -1.91 26.38 -2.20
N LEU A 85 -1.66 25.08 -2.35
CA LEU A 85 -0.93 24.52 -3.48
C LEU A 85 -1.85 24.20 -4.67
N ASN A 86 -3.17 24.26 -4.46
CA ASN A 86 -4.20 24.03 -5.48
C ASN A 86 -4.75 25.34 -6.09
N LYS A 87 -4.20 26.49 -5.71
CA LYS A 87 -4.57 27.80 -6.26
C LYS A 87 -4.24 27.87 -7.76
N PRO A 88 -5.05 28.54 -8.61
CA PRO A 88 -4.75 28.64 -10.03
C PRO A 88 -3.39 29.27 -10.28
N TRP A 89 -2.74 28.82 -11.36
CA TRP A 89 -1.42 29.31 -11.74
C TRP A 89 -1.42 30.83 -11.93
N GLY A 90 -0.36 31.50 -11.48
CA GLY A 90 -0.20 32.93 -11.70
C GLY A 90 0.97 33.53 -10.93
N THR A 91 1.58 34.56 -11.49
CA THR A 91 2.67 35.32 -10.87
C THR A 91 2.20 36.75 -10.62
N GLY A 92 2.05 37.16 -9.35
CA GLY A 92 1.65 38.52 -8.97
C GLY A 92 0.97 38.61 -7.59
N ASP A 93 0.69 39.84 -7.16
CA ASP A 93 0.04 40.11 -5.86
C ASP A 93 -1.34 39.45 -5.78
N GLY A 94 -1.51 38.55 -4.83
CA GLY A 94 -2.74 37.80 -4.61
C GLY A 94 -2.99 36.64 -5.59
N LYS A 95 -2.09 36.39 -6.54
CA LYS A 95 -2.20 35.29 -7.53
C LYS A 95 -1.18 34.19 -7.25
N GLY A 96 -1.47 32.99 -7.74
CA GLY A 96 -0.56 31.84 -7.67
C GLY A 96 -0.51 31.13 -6.34
N MET A 97 0.07 29.94 -6.39
CA MET A 97 0.30 29.08 -5.24
C MET A 97 1.27 29.75 -4.26
N TYR A 98 1.05 29.50 -2.98
CA TYR A 98 1.88 30.10 -1.94
C TYR A 98 2.05 29.19 -0.73
N TRP A 99 3.12 29.44 0.01
CA TRP A 99 3.42 28.79 1.29
C TRP A 99 3.95 29.81 2.29
N ASN A 100 3.24 29.98 3.41
CA ASN A 100 3.69 30.88 4.47
C ASN A 100 4.79 30.21 5.29
N THR A 101 5.96 30.86 5.34
CA THR A 101 7.11 30.41 6.13
C THR A 101 7.17 31.09 7.49
N GLY A 102 6.23 31.98 7.82
CA GLY A 102 6.25 32.80 9.04
C GLY A 102 6.73 34.23 8.80
N PRO A 103 8.04 34.51 8.65
CA PRO A 103 8.55 35.85 8.41
C PRO A 103 8.26 36.33 6.97
N SER A 104 7.89 35.42 6.06
CA SER A 104 7.51 35.75 4.69
C SER A 104 6.57 34.71 4.07
N THR A 105 5.99 35.06 2.92
CA THR A 105 5.20 34.17 2.06
C THR A 105 6.02 33.79 0.84
N LEU A 106 6.26 32.50 0.62
CA LEU A 106 6.83 32.01 -0.62
C LEU A 106 5.77 32.04 -1.71
N ARG A 107 6.07 32.72 -2.81
CA ARG A 107 5.31 32.63 -4.06
C ARG A 107 5.90 31.51 -4.89
N LEU A 108 5.08 30.57 -5.30
CA LEU A 108 5.54 29.30 -5.87
C LEU A 108 5.27 29.25 -7.37
N ASP A 109 6.29 28.89 -8.15
CA ASP A 109 6.21 28.60 -9.58
C ASP A 109 6.35 27.08 -9.86
N PHE A 110 6.38 26.26 -8.81
CA PHE A 110 6.32 24.81 -8.87
C PHE A 110 5.91 24.27 -7.50
N THR A 111 4.91 23.38 -7.47
CA THR A 111 4.49 22.67 -6.27
C THR A 111 4.30 21.21 -6.63
N GLU A 112 4.58 20.35 -5.67
CA GLU A 112 4.44 18.92 -5.83
C GLU A 112 4.23 18.33 -4.44
N MET A 113 3.16 17.55 -4.27
CA MET A 113 2.85 16.82 -3.05
C MET A 113 3.07 15.34 -3.34
N LYS A 114 3.81 14.66 -2.46
CA LYS A 114 4.10 13.23 -2.57
C LYS A 114 3.88 12.58 -1.22
N ILE A 115 3.33 11.38 -1.24
CA ILE A 115 3.17 10.53 -0.05
C ILE A 115 4.06 9.29 -0.22
N ARG A 116 4.61 8.80 0.90
CA ARG A 116 5.40 7.56 0.96
C ARG A 116 5.15 6.91 2.31
N VAL A 117 5.05 5.59 2.35
CA VAL A 117 4.97 4.83 3.62
C VAL A 117 6.24 5.09 4.44
N LYS A 118 6.09 5.52 5.70
CA LYS A 118 7.23 5.94 6.56
C LYS A 118 7.86 4.79 7.34
N LEU A 119 7.18 3.65 7.51
CA LEU A 119 7.56 2.30 8.02
C LEU A 119 6.32 1.70 8.76
N PRO A 120 6.00 0.39 8.66
CA PRO A 120 4.79 -0.19 9.26
C PRO A 120 4.84 -0.24 10.80
N SER A 121 3.65 -0.23 11.43
CA SER A 121 3.44 -0.22 12.88
C SER A 121 3.41 -1.63 13.47
N GLU A 122 4.20 -1.87 14.52
CA GLU A 122 4.58 -3.21 15.08
C GLU A 122 5.70 -3.89 14.29
N PRO A 123 6.62 -4.64 14.95
CA PRO A 123 7.97 -4.87 14.43
C PRO A 123 7.86 -5.36 13.00
N ILE A 124 8.40 -4.53 12.11
CA ILE A 124 8.53 -4.78 10.67
C ILE A 124 8.85 -6.25 10.55
N THR A 125 7.87 -7.01 10.05
CA THR A 125 7.92 -8.36 9.49
C THR A 125 9.15 -9.18 9.88
N VAL A 126 8.95 -10.41 10.38
CA VAL A 126 10.04 -11.38 10.64
C VAL A 126 11.09 -11.44 9.52
N CYS A 127 10.74 -11.08 8.28
CA CYS A 127 11.66 -10.70 7.23
C CYS A 127 11.91 -9.17 7.22
N GLU A 128 13.09 -8.69 7.62
CA GLU A 128 13.43 -7.26 7.64
C GLU A 128 13.94 -6.79 6.27
N ARG A 129 13.57 -5.56 5.86
CA ARG A 129 14.20 -4.90 4.70
C ARG A 129 15.67 -4.65 5.00
N GLY A 130 16.54 -5.04 4.07
CA GLY A 130 17.99 -4.86 4.25
C GLY A 130 18.69 -5.90 5.12
N MET A 131 18.08 -7.07 5.40
CA MET A 131 18.77 -8.23 6.03
C MET A 131 20.09 -8.62 5.34
N ASN A 132 20.29 -8.19 4.10
CA ASN A 132 21.58 -8.15 3.39
C ASN A 132 22.76 -7.69 4.25
N GLU A 133 22.61 -6.67 5.11
CA GLU A 133 23.74 -6.19 5.93
C GLU A 133 24.22 -7.23 6.95
N LEU A 134 23.37 -8.22 7.27
CA LEU A 134 23.63 -9.28 8.24
C LEU A 134 23.93 -10.64 7.59
N THR A 135 23.44 -10.91 6.37
CA THR A 135 23.65 -12.19 5.66
C THR A 135 23.88 -12.01 4.17
N ASN A 136 24.95 -12.61 3.63
CA ASN A 136 25.25 -12.63 2.18
C ASN A 136 24.27 -13.49 1.35
N GLU A 137 23.23 -14.06 1.96
CA GLU A 137 22.29 -14.99 1.33
C GLU A 137 20.99 -14.28 0.91
N PRO A 138 20.47 -14.53 -0.32
CA PRO A 138 19.24 -13.90 -0.79
C PRO A 138 17.99 -14.38 -0.04
N TYR A 139 18.05 -15.59 0.53
CA TYR A 139 16.95 -16.16 1.30
C TYR A 139 17.41 -16.67 2.65
N VAL A 140 16.62 -16.38 3.68
CA VAL A 140 16.91 -16.77 5.07
C VAL A 140 15.72 -17.53 5.64
N LEU A 141 15.98 -18.54 6.47
CA LEU A 141 14.94 -19.22 7.24
C LEU A 141 14.88 -18.65 8.65
N LEU A 142 13.69 -18.27 9.10
CA LEU A 142 13.46 -17.66 10.42
C LEU A 142 12.25 -18.31 11.08
N GLU A 143 12.24 -18.38 12.41
CA GLU A 143 11.07 -18.78 13.18
C GLU A 143 10.10 -17.59 13.28
N LEU A 144 8.83 -17.80 12.94
CA LEU A 144 7.78 -16.83 13.16
C LEU A 144 6.95 -17.28 14.37
N ASP A 145 7.23 -16.69 15.53
CA ASP A 145 6.65 -17.07 16.83
C ASP A 145 5.11 -17.08 16.81
N THR A 146 4.49 -16.15 16.09
CA THR A 146 3.02 -16.06 15.97
C THR A 146 2.41 -17.27 15.26
N LEU A 147 3.19 -17.96 14.43
CA LEU A 147 2.80 -19.20 13.77
C LEU A 147 3.36 -20.45 14.45
N GLY A 148 4.40 -20.31 15.28
CA GLY A 148 5.14 -21.43 15.87
C GLY A 148 5.79 -22.33 14.81
N LYS A 149 6.23 -21.76 13.67
CA LYS A 149 6.90 -22.49 12.58
C LYS A 149 7.93 -21.62 11.87
N GLN A 150 8.83 -22.29 11.16
CA GLN A 150 9.77 -21.65 10.25
C GLN A 150 9.05 -21.05 9.04
N ILE A 151 9.61 -19.95 8.55
CA ILE A 151 9.26 -19.30 7.30
C ILE A 151 10.52 -19.05 6.47
N ARG A 152 10.34 -18.86 5.16
CA ARG A 152 11.40 -18.40 4.26
C ARG A 152 11.21 -16.91 3.99
N CYS A 153 12.27 -16.15 4.18
CA CYS A 153 12.34 -14.73 3.88
C CYS A 153 13.13 -14.48 2.58
N ASP A 154 12.64 -13.59 1.72
CA ASP A 154 13.45 -12.97 0.66
C ASP A 154 13.98 -11.62 1.17
N ALA A 155 15.31 -11.52 1.26
CA ALA A 155 16.01 -10.38 1.84
C ALA A 155 16.49 -9.36 0.80
N GLN A 156 16.30 -9.61 -0.50
CA GLN A 156 16.94 -8.83 -1.57
C GLN A 156 15.94 -8.24 -2.57
N THR A 157 14.94 -9.01 -2.98
CA THR A 157 14.00 -8.59 -4.03
C THR A 157 13.26 -7.33 -3.58
N ASP A 158 13.30 -6.26 -4.38
CA ASP A 158 12.58 -5.00 -4.12
C ASP A 158 12.87 -4.39 -2.72
N GLY A 159 14.12 -4.50 -2.26
CA GLY A 159 14.55 -4.02 -0.93
C GLY A 159 14.36 -5.03 0.20
N GLY A 160 13.84 -6.22 -0.10
CA GLY A 160 13.69 -7.34 0.82
C GLY A 160 12.47 -7.22 1.74
N GLY A 161 12.43 -8.12 2.73
CA GLY A 161 11.39 -8.15 3.75
C GLY A 161 10.16 -8.99 3.38
N TRP A 162 10.29 -9.88 2.40
CA TRP A 162 9.16 -10.70 1.93
C TRP A 162 9.10 -12.03 2.66
N ILE A 163 7.92 -12.35 3.20
CA ILE A 163 7.59 -13.72 3.62
C ILE A 163 7.21 -14.50 2.36
N VAL A 164 7.99 -15.53 2.01
CA VAL A 164 7.70 -16.38 0.86
C VAL A 164 6.61 -17.38 1.27
N ILE A 165 5.42 -17.26 0.69
CA ILE A 165 4.27 -18.13 1.00
C ILE A 165 4.14 -19.33 0.05
N GLN A 166 4.74 -19.24 -1.13
CA GLN A 166 4.79 -20.30 -2.14
C GLN A 166 6.10 -20.19 -2.92
N ARG A 167 6.69 -21.33 -3.29
CA ARG A 167 7.82 -21.38 -4.23
C ARG A 167 7.74 -22.60 -5.15
N ARG A 168 7.95 -22.39 -6.47
CA ARG A 168 8.13 -23.44 -7.49
C ARG A 168 9.39 -23.17 -8.31
N THR A 169 10.27 -24.16 -8.40
CA THR A 169 11.55 -24.09 -9.15
C THR A 169 11.83 -25.36 -9.94
N ASN A 170 11.16 -26.46 -9.61
CA ASN A 170 11.27 -27.75 -10.29
C ASN A 170 10.04 -28.61 -9.94
N ALA A 171 10.03 -29.90 -10.31
CA ALA A 171 8.89 -30.82 -10.15
C ALA A 171 8.99 -31.77 -8.94
N ASP A 172 9.88 -31.53 -7.98
CA ASP A 172 10.13 -32.41 -6.82
C ASP A 172 8.97 -32.52 -5.81
N VAL A 173 8.09 -31.52 -5.78
CA VAL A 173 6.92 -31.46 -4.91
C VAL A 173 5.65 -31.41 -5.74
N ASP A 174 4.76 -32.36 -5.47
CA ASP A 174 3.39 -32.39 -6.02
C ASP A 174 2.52 -31.34 -5.31
N PHE A 175 1.81 -30.53 -6.10
CA PHE A 175 0.89 -29.51 -5.61
C PHE A 175 -0.58 -29.93 -5.74
N ASN A 176 -0.87 -31.11 -6.32
CA ASN A 176 -2.21 -31.68 -6.29
C ASN A 176 -2.49 -32.28 -4.91
N LYS A 177 -2.73 -31.39 -3.94
CA LYS A 177 -2.85 -31.70 -2.51
C LYS A 177 -4.27 -31.56 -2.00
N THR A 178 -4.56 -32.29 -0.93
CA THR A 178 -5.85 -32.25 -0.23
C THR A 178 -6.07 -30.93 0.50
N TRP A 179 -7.31 -30.63 0.88
CA TRP A 179 -7.66 -29.47 1.72
C TRP A 179 -6.80 -29.37 2.98
N ASN A 180 -6.62 -30.49 3.69
CA ASN A 180 -5.86 -30.50 4.94
C ASN A 180 -4.36 -30.25 4.71
N GLU A 181 -3.78 -30.79 3.63
CA GLU A 181 -2.38 -30.50 3.27
C GLU A 181 -2.21 -29.03 2.89
N TYR A 182 -3.14 -28.43 2.14
CA TYR A 182 -3.12 -27.00 1.85
C TYR A 182 -3.35 -26.12 3.09
N ARG A 183 -4.19 -26.56 4.04
CA ARG A 183 -4.34 -25.89 5.35
C ARG A 183 -3.02 -25.86 6.10
N ASP A 184 -2.40 -27.02 6.26
CA ASP A 184 -1.25 -27.20 7.17
C ASP A 184 0.06 -26.70 6.54
N GLY A 185 0.16 -26.77 5.21
CA GLY A 185 1.36 -26.49 4.43
C GLY A 185 2.12 -27.76 4.08
N PHE A 186 2.91 -27.71 3.00
CA PHE A 186 3.68 -28.85 2.50
C PHE A 186 4.92 -28.41 1.73
N GLY A 187 5.85 -29.35 1.53
CA GLY A 187 7.13 -29.11 0.83
C GLY A 187 8.27 -28.72 1.77
N ASP A 188 9.33 -28.16 1.20
CA ASP A 188 10.53 -27.71 1.92
C ASP A 188 10.74 -26.21 1.70
N LEU A 189 10.86 -25.45 2.79
CA LEU A 189 11.14 -24.01 2.77
C LEU A 189 12.46 -23.67 2.05
N ARG A 190 13.36 -24.63 1.86
CA ARG A 190 14.59 -24.47 1.06
C ARG A 190 14.38 -24.69 -0.44
N GLY A 191 13.32 -25.43 -0.81
CA GLY A 191 12.97 -25.80 -2.18
C GLY A 191 11.56 -25.35 -2.54
N ASN A 192 10.73 -26.30 -2.99
CA ASN A 192 9.34 -26.02 -3.38
C ASN A 192 8.39 -26.27 -2.22
N PHE A 193 7.48 -25.34 -1.97
CA PHE A 193 6.55 -25.44 -0.85
C PHE A 193 5.31 -24.56 -0.99
N TRP A 194 4.32 -24.86 -0.15
CA TRP A 194 3.19 -24.01 0.20
C TRP A 194 3.18 -23.81 1.73
N LEU A 195 3.15 -22.56 2.19
CA LEU A 195 3.30 -22.24 3.62
C LEU A 195 2.16 -22.79 4.50
N GLY A 196 0.97 -22.95 3.90
CA GLY A 196 -0.26 -23.39 4.57
C GLY A 196 -1.27 -22.26 4.70
N ASN A 197 -2.54 -22.53 4.37
CA ASN A 197 -3.60 -21.53 4.37
C ASN A 197 -3.86 -20.98 5.77
N ASP A 198 -3.71 -21.79 6.82
CA ASP A 198 -3.82 -21.30 8.21
C ASP A 198 -2.71 -20.30 8.55
N ALA A 199 -1.49 -20.54 8.06
CA ALA A 199 -0.37 -19.63 8.26
C ALA A 199 -0.57 -18.32 7.48
N ILE A 200 -0.93 -18.42 6.20
CA ILE A 200 -1.16 -17.26 5.33
C ILE A 200 -2.33 -16.40 5.87
N SER A 201 -3.42 -17.06 6.29
CA SER A 201 -4.56 -16.36 6.87
C SER A 201 -4.18 -15.64 8.16
N LYS A 202 -3.48 -16.30 9.09
CA LYS A 202 -3.04 -15.67 10.34
C LYS A 202 -2.13 -14.47 10.12
N VAL A 203 -1.17 -14.57 9.18
CA VAL A 203 -0.26 -13.46 8.85
C VAL A 203 -1.05 -12.28 8.30
N THR A 204 -1.96 -12.53 7.37
CA THR A 204 -2.70 -11.46 6.67
C THR A 204 -3.94 -10.95 7.41
N ALA A 205 -4.32 -11.55 8.55
CA ALA A 205 -5.48 -11.16 9.35
C ALA A 205 -5.21 -9.99 10.34
N GLY A 206 -3.97 -9.50 10.39
CA GLY A 206 -3.56 -8.41 11.30
C GLY A 206 -4.15 -7.03 10.95
N PRO A 207 -3.87 -6.01 11.77
CA PRO A 207 -4.23 -4.62 11.47
C PRO A 207 -3.41 -4.04 10.30
N ASP A 208 -2.29 -4.69 9.97
CA ASP A 208 -1.38 -4.27 8.92
C ASP A 208 -1.86 -4.69 7.53
N ILE A 209 -1.50 -3.87 6.55
CA ILE A 209 -1.76 -4.15 5.14
C ILE A 209 -0.58 -4.93 4.58
N TYR A 210 -0.84 -6.14 4.11
CA TYR A 210 0.15 -6.96 3.41
C TYR A 210 0.03 -6.76 1.90
N GLU A 211 1.17 -6.48 1.26
CA GLU A 211 1.30 -6.53 -0.20
C GLU A 211 1.67 -7.94 -0.66
N LEU A 212 1.24 -8.31 -1.87
CA LEU A 212 1.62 -9.57 -2.52
C LEU A 212 2.43 -9.27 -3.78
N ARG A 213 3.55 -9.96 -3.94
CA ARG A 213 4.36 -9.98 -5.17
C ARG A 213 4.40 -11.40 -5.72
N VAL A 214 4.26 -11.53 -7.04
CA VAL A 214 4.42 -12.80 -7.76
C VAL A 214 5.47 -12.60 -8.86
N ASP A 215 6.64 -13.22 -8.67
CA ASP A 215 7.73 -13.26 -9.65
C ASP A 215 7.59 -14.51 -10.54
N MET A 216 7.76 -14.33 -11.85
CA MET A 216 7.54 -15.36 -12.88
C MET A 216 8.69 -15.32 -13.90
N HIS A 217 9.34 -16.46 -14.11
CA HIS A 217 10.32 -16.65 -15.17
C HIS A 217 9.69 -17.48 -16.30
N THR A 218 9.73 -16.99 -17.54
CA THR A 218 9.17 -17.73 -18.69
C THR A 218 10.16 -18.76 -19.23
N THR A 219 9.66 -19.71 -20.01
CA THR A 219 10.50 -20.71 -20.71
C THR A 219 11.47 -20.09 -21.70
N ASP A 220 11.16 -18.89 -22.18
CA ASP A 220 11.95 -18.17 -23.17
C ASP A 220 13.02 -17.28 -22.50
N GLY A 221 13.08 -17.27 -21.17
CA GLY A 221 14.10 -16.59 -20.37
C GLY A 221 13.72 -15.18 -19.90
N ASP A 222 12.48 -14.75 -20.14
CA ASP A 222 12.01 -13.43 -19.71
C ASP A 222 11.50 -13.47 -18.27
N ASP A 223 11.84 -12.43 -17.50
CA ASP A 223 11.38 -12.24 -16.13
C ASP A 223 10.23 -11.23 -16.06
N TYR A 224 9.17 -11.61 -15.35
CA TYR A 224 8.01 -10.76 -15.06
C TYR A 224 7.70 -10.74 -13.58
N TYR A 225 7.10 -9.65 -13.12
CA TYR A 225 6.47 -9.63 -11.80
C TYR A 225 5.14 -8.90 -11.85
N VAL A 226 4.24 -9.30 -10.96
CA VAL A 226 3.02 -8.57 -10.63
C VAL A 226 2.97 -8.32 -9.14
N GLN A 227 2.38 -7.19 -8.74
CA GLN A 227 2.20 -6.79 -7.36
C GLN A 227 0.74 -6.40 -7.09
N TYR A 228 0.30 -6.63 -5.86
CA TYR A 228 -1.00 -6.22 -5.32
C TYR A 228 -0.75 -5.47 -4.02
N GLU A 229 -1.16 -4.21 -3.95
CA GLU A 229 -1.00 -3.36 -2.76
C GLU A 229 -1.71 -3.93 -1.52
N ARG A 230 -2.76 -4.75 -1.72
CA ARG A 230 -3.45 -5.45 -0.64
C ARG A 230 -3.66 -6.90 -0.98
N PHE A 231 -3.35 -7.76 -0.03
CA PHE A 231 -3.57 -9.19 -0.07
C PHE A 231 -4.03 -9.71 1.29
N THR A 232 -5.16 -10.40 1.30
CA THR A 232 -5.69 -11.02 2.51
C THR A 232 -6.32 -12.37 2.19
N VAL A 233 -6.12 -13.33 3.09
CA VAL A 233 -6.76 -14.63 3.06
C VAL A 233 -7.57 -14.79 4.34
N GLN A 234 -8.88 -14.95 4.22
CA GLN A 234 -9.74 -15.16 5.40
C GLN A 234 -9.47 -16.52 6.06
N ASP A 235 -10.08 -16.76 7.22
CA ASP A 235 -9.88 -18.01 7.95
C ASP A 235 -10.57 -19.22 7.30
N GLU A 236 -10.34 -20.41 7.85
CA GLU A 236 -10.94 -21.65 7.35
C GLU A 236 -12.48 -21.62 7.38
N LYS A 237 -13.09 -20.92 8.35
CA LYS A 237 -14.55 -20.79 8.47
C LYS A 237 -15.14 -20.00 7.31
N MET A 238 -14.36 -19.07 6.79
CA MET A 238 -14.66 -18.30 5.57
C MET A 238 -14.02 -18.91 4.32
N ASN A 239 -13.55 -20.17 4.40
CA ASN A 239 -13.02 -20.95 3.28
C ASN A 239 -11.78 -20.34 2.62
N TYR A 240 -10.92 -19.69 3.41
CA TYR A 240 -9.70 -19.06 2.91
C TYR A 240 -9.94 -18.09 1.76
N ARG A 241 -11.06 -17.36 1.81
CA ARG A 241 -11.46 -16.43 0.76
C ARG A 241 -10.37 -15.38 0.50
N LEU A 242 -10.03 -15.22 -0.78
CA LEU A 242 -9.02 -14.29 -1.27
C LEU A 242 -9.58 -12.87 -1.38
N PHE A 243 -8.81 -11.88 -0.94
CA PHE A 243 -9.01 -10.48 -1.27
C PHE A 243 -7.71 -9.87 -1.81
N VAL A 244 -7.78 -9.25 -3.00
CA VAL A 244 -6.67 -8.55 -3.63
C VAL A 244 -7.08 -7.21 -4.23
N GLU A 245 -6.24 -6.18 -4.05
CA GLU A 245 -6.44 -4.83 -4.60
C GLU A 245 -5.10 -4.21 -5.04
N GLY A 246 -5.15 -3.14 -5.85
CA GLY A 246 -3.96 -2.36 -6.24
C GLY A 246 -2.99 -3.13 -7.14
N TYR A 247 -3.48 -3.70 -8.25
CA TYR A 247 -2.65 -4.40 -9.21
C TYR A 247 -1.65 -3.48 -9.91
N SER A 248 -0.40 -3.93 -10.01
CA SER A 248 0.67 -3.30 -10.79
C SER A 248 1.69 -4.35 -11.25
N GLY A 249 2.69 -3.96 -12.05
CA GLY A 249 3.81 -4.83 -12.44
C GLY A 249 4.23 -4.69 -13.90
N THR A 250 4.99 -5.66 -14.40
CA THR A 250 5.58 -5.62 -15.75
C THR A 250 4.71 -6.24 -16.84
N THR A 251 3.57 -6.86 -16.48
CA THR A 251 2.69 -7.53 -17.45
C THR A 251 1.59 -6.62 -18.04
N GLY A 252 1.62 -5.32 -17.71
CA GLY A 252 0.74 -4.27 -18.23
C GLY A 252 -0.67 -4.22 -17.60
N ASP A 253 -1.32 -3.05 -17.70
CA ASP A 253 -2.63 -2.78 -17.08
C ASP A 253 -3.77 -3.21 -18.00
N LEU A 254 -4.43 -4.33 -17.70
CA LEU A 254 -5.65 -4.76 -18.37
C LEU A 254 -6.69 -5.26 -17.36
N PRO A 255 -7.99 -4.94 -17.57
CA PRO A 255 -9.05 -5.42 -16.68
C PRO A 255 -9.16 -6.95 -16.74
N ASN A 256 -9.37 -7.59 -15.57
CA ASN A 256 -9.60 -9.04 -15.38
C ASN A 256 -8.40 -9.97 -15.69
N ARG A 257 -7.18 -9.62 -15.30
CA ARG A 257 -6.02 -10.52 -15.40
C ARG A 257 -5.45 -10.91 -14.04
N GLY A 258 -4.80 -12.08 -13.99
CA GLY A 258 -4.14 -12.61 -12.80
C GLY A 258 -5.11 -12.87 -11.64
N MET A 259 -4.68 -12.54 -10.42
CA MET A 259 -5.46 -12.80 -9.21
C MET A 259 -6.67 -11.87 -9.04
N LEU A 260 -6.74 -10.75 -9.77
CA LEU A 260 -7.95 -9.91 -9.75
C LEU A 260 -9.18 -10.68 -10.24
N TYR A 261 -9.01 -11.60 -11.18
CA TYR A 261 -10.10 -12.47 -11.64
C TYR A 261 -10.61 -13.42 -10.54
N HIS A 262 -9.72 -13.80 -9.62
CA HIS A 262 -10.01 -14.68 -8.49
C HIS A 262 -10.39 -13.91 -7.21
N ASN A 263 -10.53 -12.57 -7.28
CA ASN A 263 -10.86 -11.77 -6.12
C ASN A 263 -12.22 -12.19 -5.53
N ALA A 264 -12.30 -12.28 -4.20
CA ALA A 264 -13.44 -12.76 -3.43
C ALA A 264 -13.89 -14.21 -3.72
N MET A 265 -13.06 -15.02 -4.37
CA MET A 265 -13.32 -16.46 -4.53
C MET A 265 -12.86 -17.24 -3.28
N ASN A 266 -13.56 -18.34 -2.99
CA ASN A 266 -13.16 -19.27 -1.94
C ASN A 266 -12.08 -20.21 -2.50
N PHE A 267 -11.18 -20.66 -1.62
CA PHE A 267 -10.18 -21.65 -1.98
C PHE A 267 -10.84 -23.01 -2.23
N SER A 268 -10.38 -23.74 -3.24
CA SER A 268 -10.88 -25.07 -3.60
C SER A 268 -9.73 -26.07 -3.73
N THR A 269 -10.03 -27.35 -3.49
CA THR A 269 -9.11 -28.49 -3.67
C THR A 269 -9.87 -29.66 -4.28
N HIS A 270 -9.18 -30.67 -4.79
CA HIS A 270 -9.84 -31.79 -5.46
C HIS A 270 -10.84 -32.55 -4.54
N ASP A 271 -10.64 -32.49 -3.21
CA ASP A 271 -11.47 -33.10 -2.17
C ASP A 271 -12.42 -32.12 -1.47
N ARG A 272 -12.37 -30.82 -1.81
CA ARG A 272 -13.29 -29.79 -1.32
C ARG A 272 -13.53 -28.72 -2.38
N ASP A 273 -14.61 -28.93 -3.13
CA ASP A 273 -15.07 -28.04 -4.20
C ASP A 273 -15.81 -26.82 -3.63
N GLN A 274 -15.27 -25.63 -3.87
CA GLN A 274 -15.86 -24.35 -3.47
C GLN A 274 -15.84 -23.31 -4.60
N ASP A 275 -15.60 -23.78 -5.83
CA ASP A 275 -15.61 -22.90 -6.99
C ASP A 275 -17.04 -22.55 -7.39
N LYS A 276 -17.19 -21.61 -8.34
CA LYS A 276 -18.51 -21.10 -8.75
C LYS A 276 -19.09 -21.83 -9.95
N ILE A 277 -18.41 -22.86 -10.46
CA ILE A 277 -18.82 -23.59 -11.66
C ILE A 277 -19.68 -24.79 -11.24
N ALA A 278 -20.94 -24.78 -11.66
CA ALA A 278 -21.82 -25.91 -11.38
C ALA A 278 -21.35 -27.19 -12.10
N ASN A 279 -21.30 -28.30 -11.36
CA ASN A 279 -21.02 -29.66 -11.83
C ASN A 279 -19.56 -29.96 -12.22
N PHE A 280 -18.62 -29.07 -11.92
CA PHE A 280 -17.20 -29.30 -12.17
C PHE A 280 -16.40 -28.82 -10.98
N ASN A 281 -15.42 -29.61 -10.55
CA ASN A 281 -14.41 -29.18 -9.60
C ASN A 281 -13.15 -28.79 -10.39
N CYS A 282 -12.85 -27.49 -10.45
CA CYS A 282 -11.70 -26.95 -11.17
C CYS A 282 -10.39 -27.53 -10.64
N ALA A 283 -10.26 -27.70 -9.32
CA ALA A 283 -9.06 -28.27 -8.72
C ALA A 283 -8.81 -29.73 -9.14
N SER A 284 -9.87 -30.51 -9.36
CA SER A 284 -9.76 -31.88 -9.89
C SER A 284 -9.34 -31.93 -11.36
N LEU A 285 -9.62 -30.88 -12.13
CA LEU A 285 -9.27 -30.79 -13.55
C LEU A 285 -7.85 -30.23 -13.76
N GLU A 286 -7.50 -29.18 -13.02
CA GLU A 286 -6.24 -28.43 -13.20
C GLU A 286 -5.09 -28.98 -12.34
N GLY A 287 -5.37 -29.80 -11.31
CA GLY A 287 -4.35 -30.50 -10.53
C GLY A 287 -3.65 -29.64 -9.48
N GLY A 288 -4.40 -28.84 -8.72
CA GLY A 288 -3.90 -28.02 -7.63
C GLY A 288 -5.01 -27.34 -6.85
N GLY A 289 -4.69 -26.84 -5.66
CA GLY A 289 -5.58 -25.99 -4.87
C GLY A 289 -5.41 -24.51 -5.19
N TRP A 290 -6.52 -23.80 -5.43
CA TRP A 290 -6.56 -22.38 -5.78
C TRP A 290 -7.82 -21.69 -5.28
#